data_AF-A0A6V7IV99-F1
#
_entry.id   AF-A0A6V7IV99-F1
#
_cell.length_a   1.000
_cell.length_b   1.000
_cell.length_c   1.000
_cell.angle_alpha   90.00
_cell.angle_beta   90.00
_cell.angle_gamma   90.00
#
_symmetry.space_group_name_H-M   'P 1'
#
loop_
_entity.id
_entity.type
_entity.pdbx_description
1 polymer ?
#
loop_
_entity_poly.entity_id
_entity_poly.type
_entity_poly.pdbx_seq_one_letter_code
_entity_poly.pdbx_strand_id
1 'polypeptide(L)'
;SSKHSISLSGMGATTTTTTMGCKIGNDFYKEGEMVRDIEWKTMCDNCFCAMAVIRCVPLACAPPLQGCTPIVREGQCCPSTYNC
;
A
#
# COMPACT_ATOMS: atom_id res chain seq x y z
N SER A 1 -47.90 -4.44 28.50
CA SER A 1 -47.81 -5.12 27.19
C SER A 1 -46.39 -5.09 26.68
N SER A 2 -45.60 -6.10 27.06
CA SER A 2 -44.20 -6.24 26.69
C SER A 2 -44.08 -6.81 25.27
N LYS A 3 -43.69 -5.99 24.29
CA LYS A 3 -43.36 -6.49 22.96
C LYS A 3 -41.92 -6.97 22.98
N HIS A 4 -41.77 -8.30 22.98
CA HIS A 4 -40.53 -9.01 22.73
C HIS A 4 -40.05 -8.70 21.31
N SER A 5 -38.87 -8.09 21.21
CA SER A 5 -38.17 -7.94 19.93
C SER A 5 -37.51 -9.27 19.58
N ILE A 6 -37.85 -9.76 18.39
CA ILE A 6 -37.48 -11.06 17.84
C ILE A 6 -35.96 -11.12 17.67
N SER A 7 -35.32 -12.09 18.31
CA SER A 7 -33.90 -12.41 18.11
C SER A 7 -33.75 -13.11 16.76
N LEU A 8 -33.24 -12.38 15.76
CA LEU A 8 -32.81 -12.96 14.50
C LEU A 8 -31.55 -13.79 14.74
N SER A 9 -31.69 -15.10 14.62
CA SER A 9 -30.61 -16.06 14.51
C SER A 9 -29.75 -15.75 13.27
N GLY A 10 -28.74 -14.89 13.43
CA GLY A 10 -27.68 -14.72 12.45
C GLY A 10 -26.60 -15.77 12.72
N MET A 11 -26.28 -16.58 11.72
CA MET A 11 -25.22 -17.58 11.78
C MET A 11 -23.98 -17.03 12.48
N GLY A 12 -23.54 -17.73 13.53
CA GLY A 12 -22.20 -17.55 14.08
C GLY A 12 -21.17 -17.87 13.01
N ALA A 13 -20.76 -16.85 12.27
CA ALA A 13 -19.49 -16.85 11.61
C ALA A 13 -18.43 -16.77 12.71
N THR A 14 -18.06 -17.92 13.28
CA THR A 14 -16.71 -18.09 13.81
C THR A 14 -15.76 -18.07 12.62
N THR A 15 -15.70 -16.95 11.89
CA THR A 15 -14.53 -16.65 11.10
C THR A 15 -13.48 -16.34 12.15
N THR A 16 -12.62 -17.31 12.45
CA THR A 16 -11.22 -16.96 12.66
C THR A 16 -10.83 -16.16 11.41
N THR A 17 -11.07 -14.86 11.43
CA THR A 17 -10.63 -13.94 10.38
C THR A 17 -9.13 -13.91 10.55
N THR A 18 -8.45 -14.95 10.06
CA THR A 18 -7.02 -14.92 9.85
C THR A 18 -6.81 -13.67 9.03
N THR A 19 -6.31 -12.62 9.67
CA THR A 19 -6.15 -11.33 9.04
C THR A 19 -5.14 -11.56 7.93
N MET A 20 -5.62 -11.62 6.68
CA MET A 20 -4.77 -11.81 5.52
C MET A 20 -3.88 -10.57 5.40
N GLY A 21 -2.58 -10.80 5.26
CA GLY A 21 -1.59 -9.75 5.27
C GLY A 21 -0.20 -10.32 5.07
N CYS A 22 0.77 -9.42 5.08
CA CYS A 22 2.16 -9.71 4.79
C CYS A 22 2.98 -9.53 6.06
N LYS A 23 3.88 -10.47 6.32
CA LYS A 23 4.78 -10.43 7.48
C LYS A 23 6.23 -10.30 7.01
N ILE A 24 6.91 -9.26 7.47
CA ILE A 24 8.35 -9.07 7.28
C ILE A 24 8.97 -8.93 8.67
N GLY A 25 9.77 -9.92 9.09
CA GLY A 25 10.31 -9.94 10.44
C GLY A 25 9.20 -9.88 11.50
N ASN A 26 9.20 -8.78 12.27
CA ASN A 26 8.19 -8.53 13.30
C ASN A 26 7.04 -7.63 12.82
N ASP A 27 7.15 -7.05 11.64
CA ASP A 27 6.14 -6.14 11.10
C ASP A 27 5.05 -6.91 10.36
N PHE A 28 3.81 -6.43 10.52
CA PHE A 28 2.64 -6.97 9.86
C PHE A 28 1.92 -5.85 9.11
N TYR A 29 1.67 -6.11 7.82
CA TYR A 29 0.98 -5.20 6.91
C TYR A 29 -0.33 -5.85 6.48
N LYS A 30 -1.44 -5.13 6.59
CA LYS A 30 -2.75 -5.61 6.12
C LYS A 30 -2.74 -5.74 4.60
N GLU A 31 -3.59 -6.61 4.06
CA GLU A 31 -3.83 -6.66 2.61
C GLU A 31 -4.15 -5.25 2.06
N GLY A 32 -3.41 -4.84 1.02
CA GLY A 32 -3.50 -3.51 0.39
C GLY A 32 -2.71 -2.40 1.08
N GLU A 33 -2.13 -2.64 2.26
CA GLU A 33 -1.37 -1.62 3.00
C GLU A 33 -0.07 -1.26 2.28
N MET A 34 0.25 0.04 2.21
CA MET A 34 1.53 0.52 1.68
C MET A 34 2.66 0.22 2.65
N VAL A 35 3.78 -0.23 2.11
CA VAL A 35 4.99 -0.52 2.88
C VAL A 35 6.04 0.53 2.59
N ARG A 36 6.45 1.27 3.63
CA ARG A 36 7.41 2.38 3.53
C ARG A 36 8.80 1.99 4.04
N ASP A 37 8.86 1.12 5.04
CA ASP A 37 10.05 0.92 5.88
C ASP A 37 10.61 -0.50 5.72
N ILE A 38 11.09 -0.83 4.52
CA ILE A 38 11.78 -2.10 4.23
C ILE A 38 13.12 -1.81 3.57
N GLU A 39 14.18 -2.49 4.03
CA GLU A 39 15.58 -2.15 3.72
C GLU A 39 15.89 -2.14 2.22
N TRP A 40 15.31 -3.06 1.47
CA TRP A 40 15.58 -3.21 0.03
C TRP A 40 14.73 -2.28 -0.84
N LYS A 41 13.77 -1.54 -0.28
CA LYS A 41 12.88 -0.66 -1.05
C LYS A 41 13.65 0.58 -1.50
N THR A 42 13.57 0.91 -2.78
CA THR A 42 14.11 2.16 -3.29
C THR A 42 13.10 3.32 -3.16
N MET A 43 13.58 4.55 -3.25
CA MET A 43 12.73 5.75 -3.35
C MET A 43 11.82 5.76 -4.59
N CYS A 44 12.17 4.96 -5.60
CA CYS A 44 11.41 4.83 -6.83
C CYS A 44 10.39 3.69 -6.82
N ASP A 45 10.29 2.92 -5.74
CA ASP A 45 9.32 1.85 -5.64
C ASP A 45 8.11 2.26 -4.80
N ASN A 46 6.92 1.88 -5.26
CA ASN A 46 5.72 1.80 -4.43
C ASN A 46 5.52 0.35 -4.04
N CYS A 47 5.70 0.06 -2.75
CA CYS A 47 5.53 -1.27 -2.20
C CYS A 47 4.22 -1.37 -1.42
N PHE A 48 3.55 -2.49 -1.54
CA PHE A 48 2.30 -2.77 -0.83
C PHE A 48 2.15 -4.27 -0.58
N CYS A 49 1.35 -4.60 0.44
CA CYS A 49 0.98 -5.98 0.70
C CYS A 49 -0.11 -6.44 -0.27
N ALA A 50 0.12 -7.53 -0.99
CA ALA A 50 -0.89 -8.14 -1.85
C ALA A 50 -0.75 -9.66 -1.88
N MET A 51 -1.86 -10.36 -1.62
CA MET A 51 -1.93 -11.81 -1.59
C MET A 51 -0.86 -12.43 -0.68
N ALA A 52 -0.73 -11.87 0.54
CA ALA A 52 0.25 -12.29 1.54
C ALA A 52 1.74 -12.18 1.13
N VAL A 53 2.05 -11.42 0.08
CA VAL A 53 3.43 -11.11 -0.34
C VAL A 53 3.60 -9.61 -0.55
N ILE A 54 4.77 -9.06 -0.22
CA ILE A 54 5.08 -7.69 -0.63
C ILE A 54 5.31 -7.62 -2.13
N ARG A 55 4.55 -6.75 -2.77
CA ARG A 55 4.68 -6.41 -4.19
C ARG A 55 5.17 -4.98 -4.30
N CYS A 56 6.15 -4.76 -5.17
CA CYS A 56 6.65 -3.44 -5.47
C CYS A 56 6.53 -3.18 -6.95
N VAL A 57 6.08 -1.97 -7.26
CA VAL A 57 5.99 -1.48 -8.62
C VAL A 57 6.81 -0.20 -8.73
N PRO A 58 7.57 -0.02 -9.83
CA PRO A 58 8.24 1.25 -10.08
C PRO A 58 7.23 2.40 -10.14
N LEU A 59 7.58 3.53 -9.55
CA LEU A 59 6.84 4.77 -9.68
C LEU A 59 6.95 5.27 -11.13
N ALA A 60 5.80 5.50 -11.75
CA ALA A 60 5.76 6.17 -13.04
C ALA A 60 5.87 7.69 -12.82
N CYS A 61 6.98 8.27 -13.24
CA CYS A 61 7.13 9.73 -13.28
C CYS A 61 6.37 10.34 -14.47
N ALA A 62 6.14 11.65 -14.41
CA ALA A 62 5.56 12.39 -15.54
C ALA A 62 6.47 12.26 -16.78
N PRO A 63 5.88 12.21 -17.99
CA PRO A 63 6.65 12.21 -19.24
C PRO A 63 7.60 13.42 -19.36
N PRO A 64 8.71 13.28 -20.10
CA PRO A 64 9.63 14.40 -20.32
C PRO A 64 8.96 15.53 -21.11
N LEU A 65 9.23 16.76 -20.71
CA LEU A 65 8.79 17.96 -21.42
C LEU A 65 9.74 18.25 -22.58
N GLN A 66 9.18 18.55 -23.74
CA GLN A 66 9.98 18.81 -24.94
C GLN A 66 10.75 20.13 -24.80
N GLY A 67 12.05 20.10 -25.08
CA GLY A 67 12.94 21.25 -24.95
C GLY A 67 13.38 21.58 -23.52
N CYS A 68 12.96 20.81 -22.51
CA CYS A 68 13.34 21.04 -21.12
C CYS A 68 14.17 19.88 -20.55
N THR A 69 15.09 20.18 -19.63
CA THR A 69 15.86 19.18 -18.89
C THR A 69 15.25 18.98 -17.49
N PRO A 70 14.85 17.76 -17.10
CA PRO A 70 14.32 17.48 -15.76
C PRO A 70 15.42 17.58 -14.70
N ILE A 71 15.09 18.13 -13.53
CA ILE A 71 15.96 18.20 -12.36
C ILE A 71 15.35 17.33 -11.26
N VAL A 72 16.04 16.24 -10.91
CA VAL A 72 15.68 15.34 -9.81
C VAL A 72 16.50 15.74 -8.58
N ARG A 73 15.83 16.01 -7.45
CA ARG A 73 16.49 16.36 -6.19
C ARG A 73 16.97 15.12 -5.46
N GLU A 74 17.97 15.27 -4.61
CA GLU A 74 18.45 14.20 -3.75
C GLU A 74 17.30 13.63 -2.90
N GLY A 75 17.22 12.29 -2.84
CA GLY A 75 16.16 11.57 -2.14
C GLY A 75 14.79 11.54 -2.84
N GLN A 76 14.67 12.11 -4.05
CA GLN A 76 13.45 12.03 -4.86
C GLN A 76 13.62 11.06 -6.02
N CYS A 77 12.55 10.34 -6.35
CA CYS A 77 12.52 9.52 -7.57
C CYS A 77 12.24 10.36 -8.82
N CYS A 78 11.24 11.24 -8.75
CA CYS A 78 10.74 11.97 -9.90
C CYS A 78 11.19 13.44 -9.89
N PRO A 79 11.34 14.05 -11.08
CA PRO A 79 11.64 15.48 -11.17
C PRO A 79 10.47 16.31 -10.67
N SER A 80 10.78 17.33 -9.87
CA SER A 80 9.81 18.34 -9.42
C SER A 80 9.97 19.69 -10.15
N THR A 81 11.05 19.83 -10.92
CA THR A 81 11.48 21.08 -11.56
C THR A 81 12.16 20.77 -12.88
N TYR A 82 12.06 21.70 -13.83
CA TYR A 82 12.61 21.57 -15.19
C TYR A 82 13.34 22.86 -15.57
N ASN A 83 14.44 22.72 -16.32
CA ASN A 83 15.12 23.85 -16.94
C ASN A 83 14.71 23.93 -18.43
N CYS A 84 14.03 25.02 -18.77
CA CYS A 84 13.65 25.46 -20.10
C CYS A 84 14.15 26.91 -20.21
#